data_AF-A0A5N7RYQ2-F1
#
_entry.id   AF-A0A5N7RYQ2-F1
#
_cell.length_a   1.000
_cell.length_b   1.000
_cell.length_c   1.000
_cell.angle_alpha   90.00
_cell.angle_beta   90.00
_cell.angle_gamma   90.00
#
_symmetry.space_group_name_H-M   'P 1'
#
loop_
_entity.id
_entity.type
_entity.pdbx_description
1 polymer ?
#
loop_
_entity_poly.entity_id
_entity_poly.type
_entity_poly.pdbx_seq_one_letter_code
_entity_poly.pdbx_strand_id
1 'polypeptide(L)'
;MSDALIHLRVPAELKGRWVRQSRSAGMRLGDWLVQQIEAATRPILVQIPADLKFADLRLARDADGGVSFDHAPIARICEASGVDLAIFTSAEDSLSMLIVQWYRAHLAGGGERDGIADDLIAEARIESERGGGVSQQPGQA
;
A
#
# COMPACT_ATOMS: atom_id res chain seq x y z
N MET A 1 13.22 18.23 -23.64
CA MET A 1 13.17 17.14 -22.65
C MET A 1 14.23 16.13 -23.07
N SER A 2 15.14 15.77 -22.18
CA SER A 2 16.22 14.83 -22.45
C SER A 2 15.71 13.40 -22.28
N ASP A 3 15.83 12.59 -23.32
CA ASP A 3 15.52 11.17 -23.27
C ASP A 3 16.51 10.44 -22.36
N ALA A 4 16.02 9.58 -21.46
CA ALA A 4 16.82 8.70 -20.63
C ALA A 4 16.63 7.24 -21.07
N LEU A 5 17.73 6.52 -21.33
CA LEU A 5 17.69 5.13 -21.78
C LEU A 5 17.71 4.17 -20.58
N ILE A 6 16.69 3.33 -20.47
CA ILE A 6 16.62 2.27 -19.45
C ILE A 6 16.80 0.90 -20.14
N HIS A 7 17.77 0.11 -19.68
CA HIS A 7 17.99 -1.26 -20.15
C HIS A 7 17.35 -2.27 -19.19
N LEU A 8 16.32 -2.97 -19.66
CA LEU A 8 15.65 -4.04 -18.93
C LEU A 8 16.15 -5.40 -19.42
N ARG A 9 16.67 -6.23 -18.51
CA ARG A 9 16.99 -7.64 -18.78
C ARG A 9 15.82 -8.50 -18.31
N VAL A 10 15.17 -9.18 -19.24
CA VAL A 10 14.01 -10.02 -18.97
C VAL A 10 14.12 -11.36 -19.71
N PRO A 11 13.53 -12.45 -19.19
CA PRO A 11 13.45 -13.71 -19.91
C PRO A 11 12.81 -13.54 -21.29
N ALA A 12 13.31 -14.28 -22.28
CA ALA A 12 12.85 -14.18 -23.67
C ALA A 12 11.33 -14.44 -23.79
N GLU A 13 10.81 -15.39 -23.02
CA GLU A 13 9.38 -15.71 -23.00
C GLU A 13 8.51 -14.56 -22.49
N LEU A 14 8.97 -13.87 -21.43
CA LEU A 14 8.27 -12.72 -20.86
C LEU A 14 8.23 -11.57 -21.87
N LYS A 15 9.38 -11.26 -22.51
CA LYS A 15 9.45 -10.29 -23.60
C LYS A 15 8.52 -10.68 -24.76
N GLY A 16 8.48 -11.96 -25.12
CA GLY A 16 7.58 -12.48 -26.15
C GLY A 16 6.11 -12.26 -25.83
N ARG A 17 5.69 -12.46 -24.57
CA ARG A 17 4.33 -12.14 -24.11
C ARG A 17 4.03 -10.64 -24.19
N TRP A 18 4.94 -9.78 -23.77
CA TRP A 18 4.76 -8.32 -23.84
C TRP A 18 4.63 -7.83 -25.29
N VAL A 19 5.45 -8.35 -26.21
CA VAL A 19 5.36 -8.00 -27.65
C VAL A 19 4.01 -8.40 -28.24
N ARG A 20 3.47 -9.58 -27.87
CA ARG A 20 2.14 -10.00 -28.34
C ARG A 20 1.04 -9.09 -27.82
N GLN A 21 1.08 -8.75 -26.54
CA GLN A 21 0.10 -7.86 -25.91
C GLN A 21 0.17 -6.44 -26.49
N SER A 22 1.37 -5.87 -26.65
CA SER A 22 1.54 -4.54 -27.23
C SER A 22 0.99 -4.48 -28.67
N ARG A 23 1.22 -5.52 -29.47
CA ARG A 23 0.66 -5.63 -30.83
C ARG A 23 -0.86 -5.77 -30.83
N SER A 24 -1.43 -6.56 -29.93
CA SER A 24 -2.89 -6.67 -29.81
C SER A 24 -3.55 -5.34 -29.41
N ALA A 25 -2.82 -4.48 -28.70
CA ALA A 25 -3.22 -3.12 -28.36
C ALA A 25 -2.89 -2.07 -29.44
N GLY A 26 -2.25 -2.46 -30.56
CA GLY A 26 -1.85 -1.54 -31.63
C GLY A 26 -0.70 -0.59 -31.27
N MET A 27 0.13 -0.93 -30.28
CA MET A 27 1.16 -0.06 -29.70
C MET A 27 2.59 -0.58 -29.92
N ARG A 28 3.57 0.34 -29.93
CA ARG A 28 4.99 -0.03 -29.80
C ARG A 28 5.24 -0.61 -28.40
N LEU A 29 6.16 -1.57 -28.29
CA LEU A 29 6.49 -2.20 -27.00
C LEU A 29 6.91 -1.18 -25.93
N GLY A 30 7.69 -0.15 -26.30
CA GLY A 30 8.12 0.89 -25.36
C GLY A 30 6.94 1.67 -24.79
N ASP A 31 6.09 2.21 -25.66
CA ASP A 31 4.91 3.00 -25.26
C ASP A 31 3.93 2.15 -24.44
N TRP A 32 3.72 0.89 -24.85
CA TRP A 32 2.89 -0.06 -24.11
C TRP A 32 3.46 -0.35 -22.72
N LEU A 33 4.78 -0.57 -22.59
CA LEU A 33 5.42 -0.80 -21.29
C LEU A 33 5.28 0.41 -20.38
N VAL A 34 5.48 1.63 -20.89
CA VAL A 34 5.27 2.86 -20.12
C VAL A 34 3.83 2.93 -19.64
N GLN A 35 2.84 2.71 -20.51
CA GLN A 35 1.43 2.71 -20.12
C GLN A 35 1.12 1.65 -19.04
N GLN A 36 1.65 0.43 -19.17
CA GLN A 36 1.43 -0.61 -18.17
C GLN A 36 2.07 -0.27 -16.82
N ILE A 37 3.28 0.29 -16.84
CA ILE A 37 3.96 0.75 -15.62
C ILE A 37 3.16 1.88 -14.98
N GLU A 38 2.77 2.90 -15.74
CA GLU A 38 1.96 4.02 -15.25
C GLU A 38 0.60 3.57 -14.69
N ALA A 39 -0.04 2.58 -15.32
CA ALA A 39 -1.28 2.01 -14.82
C ALA A 39 -1.04 1.26 -13.49
N ALA A 40 0.05 0.51 -13.38
CA ALA A 40 0.40 -0.23 -12.18
C ALA A 40 0.91 0.65 -11.04
N THR A 41 1.49 1.82 -11.33
CA THR A 41 2.02 2.77 -10.34
C THR A 41 1.11 3.95 -10.08
N ARG A 42 -0.08 3.99 -10.71
CA ARG A 42 -1.04 5.08 -10.48
C ARG A 42 -1.46 5.09 -9.01
N PRO A 43 -1.38 6.24 -8.33
CA PRO A 43 -1.81 6.33 -6.94
C PRO A 43 -3.31 6.02 -6.85
N ILE A 44 -3.66 5.15 -5.92
CA ILE A 44 -5.06 4.89 -5.56
C ILE A 44 -5.52 6.07 -4.70
N LEU A 45 -6.58 6.74 -5.15
CA LEU A 45 -7.22 7.78 -4.36
C LEU A 45 -8.16 7.11 -3.37
N VAL A 46 -7.79 7.21 -2.10
CA VAL A 46 -8.58 6.66 -0.99
C VAL A 46 -9.47 7.77 -0.41
N GLN A 47 -10.76 7.47 -0.30
CA GLN A 47 -11.76 8.31 0.35
C GLN A 47 -12.10 7.73 1.72
N ILE A 48 -11.83 8.51 2.77
CA ILE A 48 -12.24 8.17 4.13
C ILE A 48 -13.65 8.76 4.37
N PRO A 49 -14.67 7.95 4.65
CA PRO A 49 -15.99 8.45 5.01
C PRO A 49 -15.92 9.39 6.23
N ALA A 50 -16.65 10.51 6.21
CA ALA A 50 -16.57 11.53 7.26
C ALA A 50 -17.03 11.06 8.64
N ASP A 51 -17.89 10.03 8.69
CA ASP A 51 -18.36 9.40 9.93
C ASP A 51 -17.40 8.34 10.48
N LEU A 52 -16.41 7.92 9.69
CA LEU A 52 -15.46 6.88 10.06
C LEU A 52 -14.26 7.48 10.81
N LYS A 53 -13.99 6.95 12.01
CA LYS A 53 -12.88 7.39 12.86
C LYS A 53 -11.73 6.39 12.78
N PHE A 54 -10.50 6.87 12.96
CA PHE A 54 -9.33 6.00 12.99
C PHE A 54 -9.44 4.93 14.09
N ALA A 55 -9.92 5.31 15.27
CA ALA A 55 -10.15 4.39 16.40
C ALA A 55 -11.14 3.25 16.09
N ASP A 56 -11.96 3.33 15.04
CA ASP A 56 -12.85 2.25 14.62
C ASP A 56 -12.07 1.04 14.09
N LEU A 57 -10.80 1.20 13.71
CA LEU A 57 -9.90 0.09 13.40
C LEU A 57 -9.65 -0.82 14.59
N ARG A 58 -9.79 -0.32 15.83
CA ARG A 58 -9.57 -1.10 17.06
C ARG A 58 -8.24 -1.86 17.02
N LEU A 59 -7.17 -1.13 16.71
CA LEU A 59 -5.83 -1.70 16.68
C LEU A 59 -5.53 -2.36 18.03
N ALA A 60 -5.02 -3.58 17.98
CA ALA A 60 -4.60 -4.34 19.13
C ALA A 60 -3.26 -5.02 18.82
N ARG A 61 -2.42 -5.16 19.83
CA ARG A 61 -1.20 -5.96 19.74
C ARG A 61 -1.44 -7.32 20.37
N ASP A 62 -1.22 -8.35 19.59
CA ASP A 62 -1.39 -9.74 19.97
C ASP A 62 -0.21 -10.22 20.82
N ALA A 63 -0.37 -11.36 21.50
CA ALA A 63 0.63 -11.88 22.43
C ALA A 63 1.98 -12.24 21.76
N ASP A 64 1.96 -12.50 20.46
CA ASP A 64 3.13 -12.80 19.63
C ASP A 64 3.81 -11.53 19.07
N GLY A 65 3.28 -10.34 19.38
CA GLY A 65 3.76 -9.06 18.86
C GLY A 65 3.13 -8.68 17.51
N GLY A 66 2.25 -9.52 16.95
CA GLY A 66 1.45 -9.19 15.78
C GLY A 66 0.45 -8.06 16.05
N VAL A 67 -0.05 -7.44 14.99
CA VAL A 67 -1.13 -6.44 15.10
C VAL A 67 -2.42 -6.99 14.50
N SER A 68 -3.48 -6.96 15.29
CA SER A 68 -4.84 -7.29 14.88
C SER A 68 -5.71 -6.02 14.82
N PHE A 69 -6.74 -6.04 13.98
CA PHE A 69 -7.66 -4.91 13.79
C PHE A 69 -8.99 -5.36 13.20
N ASP A 70 -9.99 -4.48 13.29
CA ASP A 70 -11.30 -4.64 12.66
C ASP A 70 -11.20 -4.34 11.15
N HIS A 71 -11.61 -5.28 10.31
CA HIS A 71 -11.59 -5.12 8.85
C HIS A 71 -12.80 -4.33 8.31
N ALA A 72 -13.85 -4.10 9.11
CA ALA A 72 -15.05 -3.39 8.65
C ALA A 72 -14.77 -1.93 8.21
N PRO A 73 -13.94 -1.13 8.91
CA PRO A 73 -13.50 0.18 8.44
C PRO A 73 -12.82 0.14 7.06
N ILE A 74 -11.96 -0.85 6.81
CA ILE A 74 -11.26 -1.00 5.53
C ILE A 74 -12.25 -1.30 4.40
N ALA A 75 -13.23 -2.17 4.64
CA ALA A 75 -14.28 -2.45 3.68
C ALA A 75 -15.09 -1.19 3.33
N ARG A 76 -15.45 -0.37 4.32
CA ARG A 76 -16.16 0.91 4.10
C ARG A 76 -15.33 1.92 3.30
N ILE A 77 -14.02 1.99 3.56
CA ILE A 77 -13.10 2.83 2.79
C ILE A 77 -13.02 2.36 1.34
N CYS A 78 -12.93 1.05 1.11
CA CYS A 78 -12.91 0.46 -0.23
C CYS A 78 -14.19 0.80 -1.01
N GLU A 79 -15.35 0.62 -0.38
CA GLU A 79 -16.66 0.96 -0.96
C GLU A 79 -16.74 2.45 -1.33
N ALA A 80 -16.37 3.35 -0.40
CA ALA A 80 -16.38 4.79 -0.65
C ALA A 80 -15.40 5.20 -1.76
N SER A 81 -14.25 4.53 -1.84
CA SER A 81 -13.21 4.83 -2.83
C SER A 81 -13.47 4.21 -4.20
N GLY A 82 -14.46 3.31 -4.33
CA GLY A 82 -14.67 2.51 -5.54
C GLY A 82 -13.50 1.57 -5.85
N VAL A 83 -12.80 1.10 -4.81
CA VAL A 83 -11.61 0.26 -4.90
C VAL A 83 -11.97 -1.15 -4.43
N ASP A 84 -11.52 -2.17 -5.17
CA ASP A 84 -11.69 -3.57 -4.73
C ASP A 84 -10.78 -3.86 -3.54
N LEU A 85 -11.33 -4.43 -2.46
CA LEU A 85 -10.58 -4.86 -1.29
C LEU A 85 -9.44 -5.82 -1.65
N ALA A 86 -9.61 -6.61 -2.73
CA ALA A 86 -8.59 -7.53 -3.24
C ALA A 86 -7.24 -6.85 -3.53
N ILE A 87 -7.25 -5.55 -3.84
CA ILE A 87 -6.03 -4.77 -4.07
C ILE A 87 -5.18 -4.72 -2.79
N PHE A 88 -5.80 -4.55 -1.63
CA PHE A 88 -5.09 -4.50 -0.35
C PHE A 88 -4.70 -5.87 0.20
N THR A 89 -5.39 -6.94 -0.21
CA THR A 89 -5.06 -8.31 0.22
C THR A 89 -4.04 -9.00 -0.68
N SER A 90 -3.87 -8.54 -1.93
CA SER A 90 -2.92 -9.12 -2.90
C SER A 90 -1.46 -8.74 -2.64
N ALA A 91 -1.22 -7.69 -1.87
CA ALA A 91 0.09 -7.21 -1.46
C ALA A 91 0.00 -6.72 -0.01
N GLU A 92 0.58 -7.49 0.93
CA GLU A 92 0.52 -7.21 2.38
C GLU A 92 0.93 -5.77 2.71
N ASP A 93 1.94 -5.23 2.01
CA ASP A 93 2.42 -3.85 2.17
C ASP A 93 1.35 -2.78 1.90
N SER A 94 0.36 -3.08 1.06
CA SER A 94 -0.66 -2.10 0.65
C SER A 94 -1.61 -1.75 1.79
N LEU A 95 -1.97 -2.74 2.61
CA LEU A 95 -2.88 -2.53 3.74
C LEU A 95 -2.18 -1.78 4.89
N SER A 96 -0.94 -2.15 5.19
CA SER A 96 -0.10 -1.43 6.16
C SER A 96 0.11 0.03 5.75
N MET A 97 0.40 0.27 4.46
CA MET A 97 0.52 1.64 3.92
C MET A 97 -0.78 2.44 4.04
N LEU A 98 -1.94 1.83 3.80
CA LEU A 98 -3.23 2.49 3.99
C LEU A 98 -3.42 2.94 5.45
N ILE A 99 -3.19 2.04 6.41
CA ILE A 99 -3.37 2.33 7.85
C ILE A 99 -2.44 3.47 8.28
N VAL A 100 -1.15 3.41 7.90
CA VAL A 100 -0.16 4.45 8.21
C VAL A 100 -0.54 5.79 7.62
N GLN A 101 -0.96 5.83 6.35
CA GLN A 101 -1.30 7.09 5.69
C GLN A 101 -2.59 7.70 6.23
N TRP A 102 -3.59 6.86 6.55
CA TRP A 102 -4.81 7.32 7.22
C TRP A 102 -4.49 7.88 8.61
N TYR A 103 -3.66 7.20 9.41
CA TYR A 103 -3.28 7.70 10.73
C TYR A 103 -2.53 9.04 10.66
N ARG A 104 -1.61 9.20 9.72
CA ARG A 104 -0.92 10.49 9.49
C ARG A 104 -1.90 11.61 9.14
N ALA A 105 -2.86 11.33 8.26
CA ALA A 105 -3.90 12.29 7.91
C ALA A 105 -4.81 12.62 9.11
N HIS A 106 -5.15 11.62 9.93
CA HIS A 106 -5.90 11.79 11.17
C HIS A 106 -5.19 12.74 12.13
N LEU A 107 -3.89 12.52 12.39
CA LEU A 107 -3.08 13.40 13.24
C LEU A 107 -2.95 14.81 12.66
N ALA A 108 -2.75 14.94 11.36
CA ALA A 108 -2.70 16.25 10.69
C ALA A 108 -4.03 17.02 10.82
N GLY A 109 -5.15 16.30 10.93
CA GLY A 109 -6.48 16.85 11.20
C GLY A 109 -6.77 17.15 12.68
N GLY A 110 -5.78 17.01 13.58
CA GLY A 110 -5.97 17.19 15.03
C GLY A 110 -6.58 15.99 15.75
N GLY A 111 -6.53 14.82 15.12
CA GLY A 111 -6.96 13.56 15.69
C GLY A 111 -6.14 13.11 16.90
N GLU A 112 -6.70 12.19 17.68
CA GLU A 112 -6.04 11.62 18.85
C GLU A 112 -4.92 10.66 18.43
N ARG A 113 -3.94 10.49 19.32
CA ARG A 113 -2.86 9.53 19.10
C ARG A 113 -3.31 8.12 19.42
N ASP A 114 -2.82 7.18 18.63
CA ASP A 114 -2.93 5.74 18.85
C ASP A 114 -1.52 5.18 19.03
N GLY A 115 -1.24 4.60 20.21
CA GLY A 115 0.10 4.11 20.55
C GLY A 115 0.56 2.96 19.67
N ILE A 116 -0.37 2.08 19.24
CA ILE A 116 -0.03 0.94 18.38
C ILE A 116 0.29 1.43 16.96
N ALA A 117 -0.44 2.43 16.47
CA ALA A 117 -0.13 3.05 15.19
C ALA A 117 1.19 3.83 15.20
N ASP A 118 1.50 4.53 16.30
CA ASP A 118 2.80 5.19 16.53
C ASP A 118 3.95 4.14 16.49
N ASP A 119 3.79 3.00 17.17
CA ASP A 119 4.76 1.90 17.20
C ASP A 119 4.97 1.28 15.81
N LEU A 120 3.89 0.98 15.07
CA LEU A 120 3.97 0.42 13.71
C LEU A 120 4.76 1.34 12.76
N ILE A 121 4.56 2.65 12.84
CA ILE A 121 5.31 3.61 12.02
C ILE A 121 6.79 3.63 12.39
N ALA A 122 7.11 3.53 13.68
CA ALA A 122 8.48 3.49 14.15
C ALA A 122 9.19 2.19 13.72
N GLU A 123 8.53 1.04 13.85
CA GLU A 123 9.00 -0.27 13.40
C GLU A 123 9.31 -0.26 11.90
N ALA A 124 8.33 0.10 11.06
CA ALA A 124 8.50 0.13 9.60
C ALA A 124 9.67 1.04 9.14
N ARG A 125 9.92 2.13 9.87
CA ARG A 125 11.07 3.02 9.61
C ARG A 125 12.39 2.32 9.94
N ILE A 126 12.48 1.67 11.10
CA ILE A 126 13.67 0.93 11.53
C ILE A 126 13.95 -0.24 10.57
N GLU A 127 12.90 -0.93 10.11
CA GLU A 127 13.01 -2.05 9.17
C GLU A 127 13.49 -1.59 7.79
N SER A 128 12.98 -0.47 7.27
CA SER A 128 13.43 0.11 6.01
C SER A 128 14.91 0.53 6.06
N GLU A 129 15.39 0.94 7.23
CA GLU A 129 16.80 1.31 7.47
C GLU A 129 17.72 0.09 7.67
N ARG A 130 17.19 -1.08 8.06
CA ARG A 130 17.98 -2.28 8.44
C ARG A 130 17.78 -3.51 7.54
N GLY A 131 16.74 -3.55 6.71
CA GLY A 131 16.45 -4.63 5.78
C GLY A 131 15.82 -5.90 6.38
N GLY A 132 15.08 -5.82 7.49
CA GLY A 132 14.39 -6.98 8.08
C GLY A 132 13.49 -6.66 9.29
N GLY A 133 12.45 -7.49 9.50
CA GLY A 133 11.29 -7.28 10.37
C GLY A 133 11.53 -7.34 11.88
N VAL A 134 11.12 -6.29 12.60
CA VAL A 134 11.20 -6.18 14.06
C VAL A 134 9.83 -5.80 14.60
N SER A 135 9.09 -6.77 15.14
CA SER A 135 7.87 -6.54 15.90
C SER A 135 8.22 -6.32 17.38
N GLN A 136 7.77 -5.21 17.98
CA GLN A 136 7.86 -4.97 19.42
C GLN A 136 7.01 -5.97 20.22
N GLN A 137 7.42 -6.25 21.45
CA GLN A 137 6.66 -7.14 22.33
C GLN A 137 5.57 -6.37 23.09
N PRO A 138 4.45 -7.01 23.47
CA PRO A 138 3.39 -6.36 24.23
C PRO A 138 3.87 -5.73 25.55
N GLY A 139 3.36 -4.52 25.88
CA GLY A 139 3.49 -3.94 27.22
C GLY A 139 4.52 -2.80 27.42
N GLN A 140 4.89 -2.05 26.38
CA GLN A 140 5.80 -0.90 26.50
C GLN A 140 5.12 0.49 26.31
N ALA A 141 3.86 0.63 26.75
CA ALA A 141 3.18 1.92 26.82
C ALA A 141 3.62 2.75 28.04
#